data_AF-A0A6J8EX67-F1
#
_entry.id   AF-A0A6J8EX67-F1
#
_cell.length_a   1.000
_cell.length_b   1.000
_cell.length_c   1.000
_cell.angle_alpha   90.00
_cell.angle_beta   90.00
_cell.angle_gamma   90.00
#
_symmetry.space_group_name_H-M   'P 1'
#
loop_
_entity.id
_entity.type
_entity.pdbx_description
1 polymer ?
#
loop_
_entity_poly.entity_id
_entity_poly.type
_entity_poly.pdbx_seq_one_letter_code
_entity_poly.pdbx_strand_id
1 'polypeptide(L)'
;MPSDDEDYDNSDDPDYKVENFENRKLENEKNLITEVGTSGTEDGYRVYDKKMYCPYCSKPQSKLPRHLISRHSKETEVIKYEIEKDKGKNEKMICKLRNLGNYLHNNEVMKEGKGILVVKYRPSEESSLEDYVPCNLCLGYYSHWDIWKHRNRCVMKPENKATKGRVVNKCRLLIQNNKLTKTTSELDQILASLTNDDIGKVVKRDTMILQWEEKLSKKSWA
;
A
#
# COMPACT_ATOMS: atom_id res chain seq x y z
N MET A 1 2.35 19.36 47.97
CA MET A 1 3.19 18.19 48.28
C MET A 1 3.37 17.44 46.98
N PRO A 2 4.61 17.27 46.47
CA PRO A 2 4.87 16.45 45.29
C PRO A 2 4.79 14.98 45.68
N SER A 3 4.11 14.17 44.86
CA SER A 3 4.16 12.71 44.94
C SER A 3 5.00 12.25 43.75
N ASP A 4 6.16 11.67 44.05
CA ASP A 4 7.06 11.04 43.09
C ASP A 4 6.50 9.66 42.73
N ASP A 5 5.96 9.51 41.51
CA ASP A 5 5.68 8.20 40.91
C ASP A 5 6.90 7.82 40.07
N GLU A 6 7.77 6.97 40.63
CA GLU A 6 8.88 6.36 39.91
C GLU A 6 8.35 5.30 38.93
N ASP A 7 8.59 5.50 37.64
CA ASP A 7 8.29 4.54 36.57
C ASP A 7 9.15 3.27 36.72
N TYR A 8 8.53 2.19 37.21
CA TYR A 8 9.16 0.87 37.36
C TYR A 8 9.34 0.19 35.99
N ASP A 9 10.60 0.11 35.52
CA ASP A 9 10.99 -0.50 34.25
C ASP A 9 10.93 -2.04 34.31
N ASN A 10 9.82 -2.61 33.83
CA ASN A 10 9.58 -4.06 33.75
C ASN A 10 10.29 -4.76 32.56
N SER A 11 11.27 -4.13 31.91
CA SER A 11 11.94 -4.72 30.73
C SER A 11 12.71 -6.01 31.00
N ASP A 12 12.99 -6.33 32.27
CA ASP A 12 13.67 -7.55 32.69
C ASP A 12 12.78 -8.69 33.20
N ASP A 13 11.47 -8.48 33.28
CA ASP A 13 10.52 -9.51 33.68
C ASP A 13 10.50 -10.67 32.65
N PRO A 14 10.77 -11.92 33.08
CA PRO A 14 10.75 -13.08 32.19
C PRO A 14 9.38 -13.32 31.53
N ASP A 15 8.26 -13.00 32.18
CA ASP A 15 6.92 -13.15 31.58
C ASP A 15 6.70 -12.12 30.46
N TYR A 16 7.17 -10.89 30.63
CA TYR A 16 7.15 -9.86 29.57
C TYR A 16 8.01 -10.25 28.35
N LYS A 17 9.15 -10.92 28.57
CA LYS A 17 10.01 -11.42 27.47
C LYS A 17 9.37 -12.57 26.70
N VAL A 18 8.64 -13.46 27.37
CA VAL A 18 7.93 -14.60 26.75
C VAL A 18 6.75 -14.11 25.91
N GLU A 19 5.89 -13.22 26.43
CA GLU A 19 4.79 -12.62 25.67
C GLU A 19 5.29 -11.90 24.41
N ASN A 20 6.40 -11.17 24.51
CA ASN A 20 6.97 -10.40 23.39
C ASN A 20 7.68 -11.29 22.34
N PHE A 21 8.02 -12.54 22.69
CA PHE A 21 8.51 -13.56 21.76
C PHE A 21 7.36 -14.28 21.06
N GLU A 22 6.32 -14.66 21.80
CA GLU A 22 5.11 -15.30 21.27
C GLU A 22 4.34 -14.37 20.33
N ASN A 23 4.21 -13.09 20.68
CA ASN A 23 3.62 -12.06 19.82
C ASN A 23 4.41 -11.88 18.51
N ARG A 24 5.74 -11.91 18.57
CA ARG A 24 6.60 -11.88 17.36
C ARG A 24 6.47 -13.13 16.50
N LYS A 25 6.27 -14.30 17.12
CA LYS A 25 6.03 -15.56 16.43
C LYS A 25 4.67 -15.56 15.71
N LEU A 26 3.63 -15.08 16.38
CA LEU A 26 2.28 -14.91 15.80
C LEU A 26 2.25 -13.83 14.68
N GLU A 27 2.97 -12.72 14.83
CA GLU A 27 3.14 -11.73 13.74
C GLU A 27 3.87 -12.35 12.53
N ASN A 28 4.87 -13.20 12.75
CA ASN A 28 5.58 -13.90 11.68
C ASN A 28 4.74 -15.00 11.02
N GLU A 29 3.87 -15.69 11.76
CA GLU A 29 2.94 -16.69 11.19
C GLU A 29 1.80 -16.02 10.40
N LYS A 30 1.28 -14.87 10.87
CA LYS A 30 0.33 -14.03 10.09
C LYS A 30 0.93 -13.51 8.78
N ASN A 31 2.25 -13.35 8.70
CA ASN A 31 2.93 -12.97 7.45
C ASN A 31 2.93 -14.08 6.37
N LEU A 32 2.50 -15.32 6.68
CA LEU A 32 2.38 -16.41 5.70
C LEU A 32 1.04 -16.39 4.94
N ILE A 33 0.03 -15.70 5.45
CA ILE A 33 -1.30 -15.57 4.83
C ILE A 33 -1.36 -14.21 4.13
N THR A 34 -1.95 -14.15 2.93
CA THR A 34 -2.23 -12.87 2.28
C THR A 34 -3.58 -12.35 2.74
N GLU A 35 -3.61 -11.24 3.46
CA GLU A 35 -4.86 -10.65 3.95
C GLU A 35 -4.85 -9.13 3.90
N VAL A 36 -6.04 -8.53 3.84
CA VAL A 36 -6.20 -7.10 4.10
C VAL A 36 -6.38 -6.92 5.60
N GLY A 37 -5.45 -6.19 6.25
CA GLY A 37 -5.56 -6.00 7.70
C GLY A 37 -6.88 -5.32 8.08
N THR A 38 -7.59 -5.88 9.05
CA THR A 38 -8.89 -5.39 9.55
C THR A 38 -8.70 -4.39 10.70
N SER A 39 -9.73 -3.59 10.98
CA SER A 39 -9.75 -2.80 12.20
C SER A 39 -10.33 -3.61 13.35
N GLY A 40 -9.59 -3.73 14.45
CA GLY A 40 -10.02 -4.40 15.67
C GLY A 40 -10.46 -3.46 16.79
N THR A 41 -11.15 -4.03 17.76
CA THR A 41 -11.47 -3.42 19.06
C THR A 41 -11.08 -4.35 20.18
N GLU A 42 -10.48 -3.81 21.23
CA GLU A 42 -10.08 -4.51 22.45
C GLU A 42 -10.63 -3.73 23.65
N ASP A 43 -11.32 -4.42 24.56
CA ASP A 43 -12.04 -3.81 25.69
C ASP A 43 -12.96 -2.64 25.32
N GLY A 44 -13.57 -2.69 24.12
CA GLY A 44 -14.44 -1.63 23.60
C GLY A 44 -13.70 -0.42 23.00
N TYR A 45 -12.37 -0.42 23.00
CA TYR A 45 -11.54 0.64 22.42
C TYR A 45 -10.94 0.23 21.07
N ARG A 46 -10.76 1.22 20.19
CA ARG A 46 -10.15 0.98 18.87
C ARG A 46 -8.65 0.70 19.00
N VAL A 47 -8.20 -0.40 18.39
CA VAL A 47 -6.78 -0.74 18.30
C VAL A 47 -6.10 0.09 17.20
N TYR A 48 -4.99 0.75 17.53
CA TYR A 48 -4.18 1.58 16.62
C TYR A 48 -2.82 0.94 16.30
N ASP A 49 -2.85 -0.29 15.81
CA ASP A 49 -1.67 -1.13 15.49
C ASP A 49 -1.08 -0.88 14.09
N LYS A 50 -1.77 -0.10 13.25
CA LYS A 50 -1.40 0.08 11.84
C LYS A 50 0.02 0.61 11.65
N LYS A 51 0.87 -0.21 11.05
CA LYS A 51 2.23 0.16 10.62
C LYS A 51 2.24 0.71 9.20
N MET A 52 3.29 1.48 8.89
CA MET A 52 3.57 2.04 7.56
C MET A 52 4.99 1.63 7.16
N TYR A 53 5.18 1.24 5.92
CA TYR A 53 6.49 0.79 5.44
C TYR A 53 7.35 1.97 4.99
N CYS A 54 8.63 1.95 5.37
CA CYS A 54 9.58 2.94 4.94
C CYS A 54 9.97 2.73 3.47
N PRO A 55 9.93 3.76 2.59
CA PRO A 55 10.30 3.61 1.19
C PRO A 55 11.81 3.33 0.97
N TYR A 56 12.66 3.56 1.97
CA TYR A 56 14.12 3.45 1.83
C TYR A 56 14.69 2.14 2.40
N CYS A 57 14.17 1.67 3.53
CA CYS A 57 14.65 0.45 4.19
C CYS A 57 13.60 -0.66 4.30
N SER A 58 12.38 -0.43 3.78
CA SER A 58 11.27 -1.39 3.80
C SER A 58 10.87 -1.89 5.20
N LYS A 59 11.30 -1.21 6.27
CA LYS A 59 10.93 -1.59 7.65
C LYS A 59 9.55 -1.02 8.00
N PRO A 60 8.70 -1.78 8.72
CA PRO A 60 7.42 -1.29 9.22
C PRO A 60 7.64 -0.29 10.37
N GLN A 61 6.91 0.82 10.37
CA GLN A 61 7.04 1.93 11.32
C GLN A 61 5.68 2.45 11.76
N SER A 62 5.47 2.60 13.07
CA SER A 62 4.29 3.28 13.63
C SER A 62 4.34 4.79 13.45
N LYS A 63 5.55 5.38 13.45
CA LYS A 63 5.79 6.83 13.36
C LYS A 63 6.79 7.10 12.24
N LEU A 64 6.36 6.87 11.00
CA LEU A 64 7.21 7.01 9.81
C LEU A 64 7.96 8.36 9.69
N PRO A 65 7.37 9.54 9.95
CA PRO A 65 8.11 10.81 9.83
C PRO A 65 9.35 10.88 10.73
N ARG A 66 9.22 10.44 11.99
CA ARG A 66 10.34 10.38 12.95
C ARG A 66 11.41 9.39 12.49
N HIS A 67 10.99 8.25 11.95
CA HIS A 67 11.92 7.27 11.39
C HIS A 67 12.72 7.83 10.21
N LEU A 68 12.05 8.54 9.29
CA LEU A 68 12.69 9.15 8.13
C LEU A 68 13.74 10.17 8.56
N ILE A 69 13.43 11.07 9.49
CA ILE A 69 14.39 12.06 10.00
C ILE A 69 15.57 11.37 10.69
N SER A 70 15.32 10.39 11.55
CA SER A 70 16.41 9.77 12.35
C SER A 70 17.30 8.80 11.57
N ARG A 71 16.77 8.08 10.57
CA ARG A 71 17.50 7.01 9.86
C ARG A 71 17.82 7.35 8.41
N HIS A 72 17.12 8.32 7.83
CA HIS A 72 17.19 8.70 6.42
C HIS A 72 17.35 10.22 6.23
N SER A 73 17.99 10.92 7.17
CA SER A 73 18.24 12.38 7.11
C SER A 73 19.06 12.84 5.91
N LYS A 74 19.78 11.92 5.25
CA LYS A 74 20.59 12.24 4.06
C LYS A 74 19.79 12.16 2.75
N GLU A 75 18.57 11.64 2.79
CA GLU A 75 17.73 11.51 1.60
C GLU A 75 17.14 12.86 1.21
N THR A 76 17.26 13.21 -0.07
CA THR A 76 16.87 14.54 -0.58
C THR A 76 15.42 14.91 -0.28
N GLU A 77 14.48 13.96 -0.42
CA GLU A 77 13.06 14.21 -0.13
C GLU A 77 12.79 14.33 1.37
N VAL A 78 13.60 13.72 2.24
CA VAL A 78 13.50 13.83 3.70
C VAL A 78 14.05 15.18 4.17
N ILE A 79 15.18 15.63 3.60
CA ILE A 79 15.73 16.96 3.87
C ILE A 79 14.72 18.04 3.49
N LYS A 80 14.13 17.94 2.29
CA LYS A 80 13.07 18.88 1.84
C LYS A 80 11.88 18.89 2.79
N TYR A 81 11.45 17.73 3.25
CA TYR A 81 10.37 17.60 4.23
C TYR A 81 10.71 18.28 5.55
N GLU A 82 11.93 18.10 6.06
CA GLU A 82 12.38 18.65 7.34
C GLU A 82 12.46 20.17 7.34
N ILE A 83 12.90 20.78 6.23
CA ILE A 83 13.04 22.24 6.12
C ILE A 83 11.75 22.96 5.69
N GLU A 84 10.75 22.24 5.19
CA GLU A 84 9.50 22.83 4.69
C GLU A 84 8.64 23.35 5.85
N LYS A 85 8.40 24.66 5.84
CA LYS A 85 7.63 25.37 6.88
C LYS A 85 6.13 25.39 6.56
N ASP A 86 5.75 25.29 5.29
CA ASP A 86 4.35 25.26 4.90
C ASP A 86 3.72 23.90 5.25
N LYS A 87 2.76 23.91 6.18
CA LYS A 87 2.10 22.69 6.66
C LYS A 87 1.42 21.90 5.52
N GLY A 88 0.88 22.58 4.52
CA GLY A 88 0.19 21.94 3.40
C GLY A 88 1.14 21.20 2.46
N LYS A 89 2.29 21.81 2.14
CA LYS A 89 3.37 21.19 1.36
C LYS A 89 4.04 20.06 2.14
N ASN A 90 4.26 20.27 3.44
CA ASN A 90 4.82 19.26 4.34
C ASN A 90 3.92 18.00 4.39
N GLU A 91 2.60 18.18 4.55
CA GLU A 91 1.63 17.07 4.51
C GLU A 91 1.62 16.34 3.15
N LYS A 92 1.74 17.08 2.04
CA LYS A 92 1.90 16.48 0.70
C LYS A 92 3.16 15.61 0.64
N MET A 93 4.30 16.14 1.06
CA MET A 93 5.58 15.42 1.02
C MET A 93 5.55 14.14 1.85
N ILE A 94 5.07 14.21 3.09
CA ILE A 94 5.00 13.00 3.93
C ILE A 94 3.97 12.00 3.42
N CYS A 95 2.85 12.47 2.86
CA CYS A 95 1.86 11.60 2.23
C CYS A 95 2.47 10.84 1.05
N LYS A 96 3.29 11.50 0.23
CA LYS A 96 4.04 10.88 -0.88
C LYS A 96 4.97 9.78 -0.38
N LEU A 97 5.83 10.07 0.60
CA LEU A 97 6.80 9.11 1.13
C LEU A 97 6.12 7.91 1.79
N ARG A 98 5.08 8.17 2.60
CA ARG A 98 4.27 7.12 3.25
C ARG A 98 3.62 6.20 2.22
N ASN A 99 2.93 6.78 1.24
CA ASN A 99 2.20 5.98 0.28
C ASN A 99 3.14 5.24 -0.67
N LEU A 100 4.31 5.81 -1.00
CA LEU A 100 5.34 5.12 -1.78
C LEU A 100 5.84 3.87 -1.05
N GLY A 101 6.22 3.98 0.22
CA GLY A 101 6.71 2.82 0.98
C GLY A 101 5.65 1.73 1.12
N ASN A 102 4.41 2.11 1.42
CA ASN A 102 3.30 1.16 1.45
C ASN A 102 3.00 0.55 0.08
N TYR A 103 3.12 1.32 -1.00
CA TYR A 103 2.91 0.84 -2.36
C TYR A 103 3.95 -0.22 -2.74
N LEU A 104 5.23 0.01 -2.42
CA LEU A 104 6.30 -0.96 -2.65
C LEU A 104 6.05 -2.26 -1.88
N HIS A 105 5.70 -2.17 -0.59
CA HIS A 105 5.34 -3.33 0.23
C HIS A 105 4.13 -4.08 -0.34
N ASN A 106 3.04 -3.38 -0.62
CA ASN A 106 1.82 -3.99 -1.16
C ASN A 106 2.06 -4.66 -2.50
N ASN A 107 2.92 -4.08 -3.34
CA ASN A 107 3.28 -4.68 -4.60
C ASN A 107 4.01 -6.02 -4.40
N GLU A 108 4.93 -6.11 -3.43
CA GLU A 108 5.58 -7.39 -3.10
C GLU A 108 4.58 -8.40 -2.53
N VAL A 109 3.69 -7.98 -1.61
CA VAL A 109 2.61 -8.83 -1.08
C VAL A 109 1.74 -9.42 -2.19
N MET A 110 1.35 -8.58 -3.16
CA MET A 110 0.53 -8.99 -4.31
C MET A 110 1.27 -9.93 -5.27
N LYS A 111 2.61 -9.87 -5.29
CA LYS A 111 3.47 -10.68 -6.17
C LYS A 111 3.81 -12.01 -5.53
N GLU A 112 4.20 -12.01 -4.25
CA GLU A 112 4.55 -13.21 -3.50
C GLU A 112 3.31 -13.99 -3.03
N GLY A 113 2.16 -13.32 -2.96
CA GLY A 113 0.93 -13.90 -2.40
C GLY A 113 1.11 -14.22 -0.92
N LYS A 114 1.84 -13.37 -0.18
CA LYS A 114 2.09 -13.53 1.26
C LYS A 114 2.19 -12.18 1.93
N GLY A 115 1.65 -12.07 3.14
CA GLY A 115 1.72 -10.88 3.98
C GLY A 115 0.50 -9.98 3.93
N ILE A 116 0.51 -8.94 4.75
CA ILE A 116 -0.64 -8.08 5.00
C ILE A 116 -0.62 -6.86 4.06
N LEU A 117 -1.72 -6.64 3.33
CA LEU A 117 -1.92 -5.48 2.48
C LEU A 117 -2.20 -4.22 3.31
N VAL A 118 -1.38 -3.19 3.14
CA VAL A 118 -1.53 -1.90 3.82
C VAL A 118 -2.42 -0.97 3.02
N VAL A 119 -3.71 -0.97 3.37
CA VAL A 119 -4.74 -0.12 2.75
C VAL A 119 -4.95 1.17 3.55
N LYS A 120 -5.46 2.25 2.94
CA LYS A 120 -5.68 3.54 3.66
C LYS A 120 -6.69 3.39 4.79
N TYR A 121 -7.83 2.78 4.50
CA TYR A 121 -8.90 2.49 5.45
C TYR A 121 -9.04 0.98 5.57
N ARG A 122 -8.80 0.46 6.77
CA ARG A 122 -8.97 -0.97 7.06
C ARG A 122 -10.47 -1.28 7.12
N PRO A 123 -10.93 -2.35 6.47
CA PRO A 123 -12.30 -2.80 6.59
C PRO A 123 -12.57 -3.32 8.02
N SER A 124 -13.85 -3.36 8.40
CA SER A 124 -14.30 -4.00 9.64
C SER A 124 -14.41 -5.52 9.50
N GLU A 125 -14.66 -5.99 8.28
CA GLU A 125 -14.82 -7.40 7.93
C GLU A 125 -13.70 -7.84 6.99
N GLU A 126 -13.55 -9.15 6.82
CA GLU A 126 -12.62 -9.71 5.84
C GLU A 126 -12.93 -9.21 4.42
N SER A 127 -11.88 -8.93 3.66
CA SER A 127 -12.03 -8.44 2.28
C SER A 127 -10.96 -9.01 1.37
N SER A 128 -11.31 -9.10 0.09
CA SER A 128 -10.42 -9.59 -0.95
C SER A 128 -9.38 -8.53 -1.30
N LEU A 129 -8.16 -8.98 -1.59
CA LEU A 129 -7.05 -8.12 -2.06
C LEU A 129 -7.40 -7.45 -3.39
N GLU A 130 -8.14 -8.15 -4.25
CA GLU A 130 -8.57 -7.69 -5.57
C GLU A 130 -9.55 -6.50 -5.50
N ASP A 131 -10.19 -6.27 -4.35
CA ASP A 131 -11.06 -5.14 -4.13
C ASP A 131 -10.30 -3.82 -3.97
N TYR A 132 -8.99 -3.87 -3.74
CA TYR A 132 -8.17 -2.69 -3.48
C TYR A 132 -7.28 -2.33 -4.65
N VAL A 133 -7.19 -1.03 -4.94
CA VAL A 133 -6.37 -0.48 -6.01
C VAL A 133 -5.55 0.73 -5.52
N PRO A 134 -4.30 0.90 -6.03
CA PRO A 134 -3.49 2.07 -5.72
C PRO A 134 -3.99 3.29 -6.49
N CYS A 135 -4.14 4.42 -5.81
CA CYS A 135 -4.47 5.68 -6.46
C CYS A 135 -3.37 6.08 -7.45
N ASN A 136 -3.75 6.36 -8.69
CA ASN A 136 -2.82 6.76 -9.74
C ASN A 136 -2.15 8.13 -9.55
N LEU A 137 -2.47 8.86 -8.48
CA LEU A 137 -1.89 10.16 -8.15
C LEU A 137 -1.06 10.12 -6.88
N CYS A 138 -1.56 9.47 -5.82
CA CYS A 138 -0.90 9.45 -4.52
C CYS A 138 -0.35 8.08 -4.11
N LEU A 139 -0.57 7.02 -4.88
CA LEU A 139 -0.18 5.62 -4.61
C LEU A 139 -0.77 4.98 -3.35
N GLY A 140 -1.63 5.68 -2.60
CA GLY A 140 -2.36 5.08 -1.49
C GLY A 140 -3.34 4.01 -2.00
N TYR A 141 -3.45 2.88 -1.30
CA TYR A 141 -4.39 1.82 -1.63
C TYR A 141 -5.79 2.11 -1.04
N TYR A 142 -6.82 2.01 -1.88
CA TYR A 142 -8.21 2.23 -1.52
C TYR A 142 -9.09 1.15 -2.13
N SER A 143 -10.26 0.91 -1.54
CA SER A 143 -11.32 0.13 -2.18
C SER A 143 -11.66 0.72 -3.54
N HIS A 144 -11.79 -0.12 -4.57
CA HIS A 144 -12.15 0.31 -5.91
C HIS A 144 -13.54 0.93 -5.98
N TRP A 145 -14.42 0.62 -5.01
CA TRP A 145 -15.74 1.23 -4.84
C TRP A 145 -15.66 2.71 -4.42
N ASP A 146 -14.63 3.08 -3.66
CA ASP A 146 -14.46 4.43 -3.09
C ASP A 146 -13.36 5.27 -3.74
N ILE A 147 -12.57 4.69 -4.66
CA ILE A 147 -11.43 5.38 -5.29
C ILE A 147 -11.85 6.67 -6.02
N TRP A 148 -13.06 6.71 -6.58
CA TRP A 148 -13.58 7.90 -7.25
C TRP A 148 -13.83 9.05 -6.26
N LYS A 149 -14.35 8.74 -5.05
CA LYS A 149 -14.53 9.72 -3.95
C LYS A 149 -13.18 10.25 -3.49
N HIS A 150 -12.21 9.35 -3.26
CA HIS A 150 -10.86 9.73 -2.88
C HIS A 150 -10.25 10.68 -3.91
N ARG A 151 -10.35 10.34 -5.19
CA ARG A 151 -9.69 11.09 -6.26
C ARG A 151 -10.13 12.55 -6.35
N ASN A 152 -11.40 12.82 -6.02
CA ASN A 152 -11.92 14.19 -5.98
C ASN A 152 -11.25 15.06 -4.89
N ARG A 153 -10.80 14.43 -3.81
CA ARG A 153 -10.18 15.06 -2.63
C ARG A 153 -8.70 14.67 -2.47
N CYS A 154 -8.10 14.11 -3.51
CA CYS A 154 -6.73 13.59 -3.42
C CYS A 154 -5.77 14.76 -3.20
N VAL A 155 -4.91 14.63 -2.21
CA VAL A 155 -3.89 15.62 -1.84
C VAL A 155 -2.90 15.88 -3.00
N MET A 156 -2.75 14.92 -3.91
CA MET A 156 -1.92 15.01 -5.12
C MET A 156 -2.72 15.38 -6.38
N LYS A 157 -3.98 15.81 -6.24
CA LYS A 157 -4.81 16.21 -7.38
C LYS A 157 -4.27 17.52 -8.00
N PRO A 158 -4.05 17.57 -9.33
CA PRO A 158 -3.72 18.82 -10.00
C PRO A 158 -4.95 19.74 -10.08
N GLU A 159 -4.73 21.04 -9.92
CA GLU A 159 -5.80 22.05 -9.79
C GLU A 159 -6.71 22.16 -11.03
N ASN A 160 -6.16 21.91 -12.23
CA ASN A 160 -6.84 22.27 -13.49
C ASN A 160 -7.14 21.11 -14.45
N LYS A 161 -7.35 19.88 -13.97
CA LYS A 161 -7.69 18.75 -14.86
C LYS A 161 -9.03 18.12 -14.52
N ALA A 162 -10.03 18.43 -15.35
CA ALA A 162 -11.23 17.62 -15.48
C ALA A 162 -10.81 16.25 -16.03
N THR A 163 -10.96 15.24 -15.20
CA THR A 163 -10.48 13.90 -15.53
C THR A 163 -11.62 13.08 -16.09
N LYS A 164 -11.62 12.92 -17.41
CA LYS A 164 -12.49 11.99 -18.13
C LYS A 164 -11.93 10.56 -18.02
N GLY A 165 -12.81 9.57 -17.93
CA GLY A 165 -12.50 8.13 -17.98
C GLY A 165 -12.66 7.35 -16.67
N ARG A 166 -12.67 6.01 -16.79
CA ARG A 166 -12.81 5.07 -15.66
C ARG A 166 -11.57 5.12 -14.76
N VAL A 167 -11.71 5.74 -13.59
CA VAL A 167 -10.64 5.93 -12.58
C VAL A 167 -10.02 4.60 -12.15
N VAL A 168 -10.85 3.57 -11.96
CA VAL A 168 -10.43 2.24 -11.51
C VAL A 168 -9.42 1.62 -12.49
N ASN A 169 -9.66 1.71 -13.79
CA ASN A 169 -8.78 1.12 -14.81
C ASN A 169 -7.37 1.73 -14.76
N LYS A 170 -7.27 3.06 -14.61
CA LYS A 170 -5.98 3.76 -14.45
C LYS A 170 -5.25 3.34 -13.18
N CYS A 171 -5.98 2.99 -12.12
CA CYS A 171 -5.41 2.52 -10.86
C CYS A 171 -4.94 1.06 -10.96
N ARG A 172 -5.70 0.20 -11.67
CA ARG A 172 -5.35 -1.22 -11.86
C ARG A 172 -4.07 -1.44 -12.68
N LEU A 173 -3.76 -0.55 -13.64
CA LEU A 173 -2.51 -0.60 -14.40
C LEU A 173 -1.27 -0.60 -13.50
N LEU A 174 -1.33 0.05 -12.34
CA LEU A 174 -0.22 0.09 -11.39
C LEU A 174 0.01 -1.24 -10.64
N ILE A 175 -1.00 -2.12 -10.60
CA ILE A 175 -0.88 -3.46 -10.01
C ILE A 175 -0.30 -4.43 -11.04
N GLN A 176 -0.73 -4.30 -12.30
CA GLN A 176 -0.38 -5.23 -13.39
C GLN A 176 1.09 -5.14 -13.82
N ASN A 177 1.70 -3.96 -13.72
CA ASN A 177 3.12 -3.75 -14.03
C ASN A 177 4.09 -4.54 -13.12
N ASN A 178 3.60 -5.23 -12.08
CA ASN A 178 4.41 -6.09 -11.22
C ASN A 178 4.38 -7.57 -11.61
N LYS A 179 3.51 -7.97 -12.56
CA LYS A 179 3.58 -9.29 -13.19
C LYS A 179 4.56 -9.18 -14.35
N LEU A 180 5.68 -9.89 -14.22
CA LEU A 180 6.71 -10.06 -15.24
C LEU A 180 6.12 -10.66 -16.52
N THR A 181 5.46 -9.85 -17.33
CA THR A 181 5.36 -10.07 -18.76
C THR A 181 5.82 -8.79 -19.41
N LYS A 182 6.80 -8.92 -20.29
CA LYS A 182 7.28 -7.86 -21.18
C LYS A 182 6.21 -7.61 -22.27
N THR A 183 4.95 -7.53 -21.86
CA THR A 183 3.82 -7.28 -22.72
C THR A 183 3.76 -5.79 -23.02
N THR A 184 3.45 -5.50 -24.27
CA THR A 184 3.43 -4.15 -24.81
C THR A 184 2.46 -3.27 -24.00
N SER A 185 2.72 -1.95 -23.94
CA SER A 185 1.86 -1.03 -23.18
C SER A 185 0.39 -1.07 -23.63
N GLU A 186 0.13 -1.56 -24.84
CA GLU A 186 -1.21 -1.70 -25.43
C GLU A 186 -1.98 -2.87 -24.82
N LEU A 187 -1.32 -4.01 -24.59
CA LEU A 187 -1.94 -5.15 -23.91
C LEU A 187 -2.38 -4.81 -22.49
N ASP A 188 -1.50 -4.17 -21.73
CA ASP A 188 -1.81 -3.81 -20.35
C ASP A 188 -2.99 -2.85 -20.30
N GLN A 189 -3.11 -1.93 -21.27
CA GLN A 189 -4.26 -1.05 -21.42
C GLN A 189 -5.55 -1.83 -21.74
N ILE A 190 -5.49 -2.81 -22.65
CA ILE A 190 -6.63 -3.67 -22.99
C ILE A 190 -7.04 -4.50 -21.76
N LEU A 191 -6.10 -5.19 -21.11
CA LEU A 191 -6.36 -6.01 -19.92
C LEU A 191 -6.87 -5.18 -18.74
N ALA A 192 -6.39 -3.95 -18.56
CA ALA A 192 -6.93 -3.03 -17.56
C ALA A 192 -8.33 -2.50 -17.93
N SER A 193 -8.66 -2.46 -19.22
CA SER A 193 -9.98 -2.06 -19.70
C SER A 193 -11.06 -3.12 -19.48
N LEU A 194 -10.67 -4.40 -19.49
CA LEU A 194 -11.55 -5.53 -19.27
C LEU A 194 -12.26 -5.44 -17.91
N THR A 195 -13.57 -5.69 -17.94
CA THR A 195 -14.41 -5.85 -16.75
C THR A 195 -13.81 -6.94 -15.84
N ASN A 196 -14.02 -6.82 -14.53
CA ASN A 196 -13.55 -7.81 -13.55
C ASN A 196 -14.61 -8.90 -13.26
N ASP A 197 -15.39 -9.24 -14.28
CA ASP A 197 -16.31 -10.37 -14.26
C ASP A 197 -15.54 -11.68 -14.47
N ASP A 198 -16.24 -12.81 -14.35
CA ASP A 198 -15.58 -14.11 -14.45
C ASP A 198 -14.96 -14.34 -15.83
N ILE A 199 -15.57 -13.77 -16.88
CA ILE A 199 -15.03 -13.78 -18.24
C ILE A 199 -13.71 -13.00 -18.29
N GLY A 200 -13.68 -11.77 -17.80
CA GLY A 200 -12.47 -10.94 -17.77
C GLY A 200 -11.37 -11.55 -16.89
N LYS A 201 -11.72 -12.25 -15.81
CA LYS A 201 -10.76 -13.00 -14.99
C LYS A 201 -10.15 -14.19 -15.74
N VAL A 202 -10.96 -14.94 -16.49
CA VAL A 202 -10.48 -16.05 -17.33
C VAL A 202 -9.51 -15.54 -18.38
N VAL A 203 -9.89 -14.49 -19.12
CA VAL A 203 -9.03 -13.89 -20.16
C VAL A 203 -7.70 -13.39 -19.59
N LYS A 204 -7.71 -12.75 -18.40
CA LYS A 204 -6.49 -12.27 -17.72
C LYS A 204 -5.58 -13.39 -17.21
N ARG A 205 -6.08 -14.62 -17.08
CA ARG A 205 -5.34 -15.79 -16.58
C ARG A 205 -4.98 -16.77 -17.70
N ASP A 206 -5.61 -16.67 -18.86
CA ASP A 206 -5.37 -17.54 -19.99
C ASP A 206 -3.98 -17.27 -20.59
N THR A 207 -3.04 -18.16 -20.29
CA THR A 207 -1.66 -18.06 -20.74
C THR A 207 -1.52 -18.18 -22.26
N MET A 208 -2.41 -18.92 -22.93
CA MET A 208 -2.37 -19.07 -24.39
C MET A 208 -2.79 -17.77 -25.07
N ILE A 209 -3.86 -17.12 -24.60
CA ILE A 209 -4.32 -15.84 -25.14
C ILE A 209 -3.22 -14.78 -24.98
N LEU A 210 -2.60 -14.70 -23.80
CA LEU A 210 -1.53 -13.74 -23.51
C LEU A 210 -0.28 -13.98 -24.37
N GLN A 211 0.14 -15.24 -24.54
CA GLN A 211 1.28 -15.60 -25.38
C GLN A 211 1.00 -15.38 -26.88
N TRP A 212 -0.24 -15.57 -27.33
CA TRP A 212 -0.61 -15.36 -28.72
C TRP A 212 -0.57 -13.88 -29.06
N GLU A 213 -1.12 -13.00 -28.21
CA GLU A 213 -1.02 -11.57 -28.48
C GLU A 213 0.44 -11.11 -28.56
N GLU A 214 1.30 -11.55 -27.64
CA GLU A 214 2.73 -11.17 -27.67
C GLU A 214 3.41 -11.56 -29.00
N LYS A 215 2.95 -12.64 -29.64
CA LYS A 215 3.41 -13.05 -30.97
C LYS A 215 2.84 -12.17 -32.09
N LEU A 216 1.60 -11.70 -31.96
CA LEU A 216 0.94 -10.83 -32.94
C LEU A 216 1.49 -9.40 -32.88
N SER A 217 1.75 -8.87 -31.68
CA SER A 217 2.32 -7.52 -31.50
C SER A 217 3.76 -7.42 -32.01
N LYS A 218 4.53 -8.52 -31.94
CA LYS A 218 5.87 -8.64 -32.60
C LYS A 218 5.79 -8.79 -34.13
N LYS A 219 4.60 -9.05 -34.68
CA LYS A 219 4.34 -9.24 -36.10
C LYS A 219 3.72 -7.99 -36.75
N SER A 220 4.03 -6.80 -36.21
CA SER A 220 3.69 -5.54 -36.88
C SER A 220 4.22 -5.58 -38.32
N TRP A 221 3.28 -5.62 -39.27
CA TRP A 221 3.54 -5.73 -40.70
C TRP A 221 4.43 -4.57 -41.14
N ALA A 222 5.59 -4.89 -41.72
CA ALA A 222 6.29 -4.00 -42.63
C ALA A 222 5.55 -3.94 -43.97
#